data_AF-A0A3C1QWG5-F1
#
_entry.id   AF-A0A3C1QWG5-F1
#
_cell.length_a   1.000
_cell.length_b   1.000
_cell.length_c   1.000
_cell.angle_alpha   90.00
_cell.angle_beta   90.00
_cell.angle_gamma   90.00
#
_symmetry.space_group_name_H-M   'P 1'
#
loop_
_entity.id
_entity.type
_entity.pdbx_description
1 polymer ?
#
loop_
_entity_poly.entity_id
_entity_poly.type
_entity_poly.pdbx_seq_one_letter_code
_entity_poly.pdbx_strand_id
1 'polypeptide(L)' 'DLSPAGIIRTLDLRRPIYRKTASGGHFGRTEPEFTWESEHRAKELAKACGLAATA' A
#
# COMPACT_ATOMS: atom_id res chain seq x y z
N ASP A 1 -9.76 -2.35 7.26
CA ASP A 1 -11.03 -1.62 7.00
C ASP A 1 -11.05 -1.26 5.53
N LEU A 2 -12.03 -1.79 4.78
CA LEU A 2 -12.18 -1.55 3.34
C LEU A 2 -13.24 -0.49 3.02
N SER A 3 -13.80 0.18 4.03
CA SER A 3 -14.65 1.35 3.79
C SER A 3 -13.86 2.44 3.06
N PRO A 4 -14.51 3.33 2.27
CA PRO A 4 -13.82 4.42 1.59
C PRO A 4 -12.96 5.27 2.53
N ALA A 5 -13.47 5.55 3.74
CA ALA A 5 -12.75 6.29 4.75
C ALA A 5 -11.55 5.50 5.29
N GLY A 6 -11.69 4.18 5.46
CA GLY A 6 -10.61 3.27 5.85
C GLY A 6 -9.47 3.23 4.83
N ILE A 7 -9.81 3.15 3.54
CA ILE A 7 -8.83 3.16 2.43
C ILE A 7 -8.07 4.48 2.41
N ILE A 8 -8.77 5.62 2.48
CA ILE A 8 -8.15 6.96 2.50
C ILE A 8 -7.14 7.09 3.65
N ARG A 9 -7.50 6.61 4.84
CA ARG A 9 -6.62 6.65 6.01
C ARG A 9 -5.43 5.70 5.89
N THR A 10 -5.68 4.46 5.46
CA THR A 10 -4.64 3.41 5.41
C THR A 10 -3.57 3.73 4.37
N LEU A 11 -4.00 4.26 3.22
CA LEU A 11 -3.10 4.62 2.11
C LEU A 11 -2.68 6.09 2.16
N ASP A 12 -3.09 6.85 3.17
CA ASP A 12 -2.77 8.29 3.30
C ASP A 12 -3.02 9.09 2.01
N LEU A 13 -4.26 9.06 1.50
CA LEU A 13 -4.57 9.54 0.14
C LEU A 13 -4.87 11.04 0.06
N ARG A 14 -5.09 11.74 1.18
CA ARG A 14 -5.43 13.19 1.16
C ARG A 14 -4.18 14.07 1.05
N ARG A 15 -3.39 13.84 -0.01
CA ARG A 15 -2.12 14.50 -0.32
C ARG A 15 -1.99 14.77 -1.82
N PRO A 16 -1.18 15.75 -2.25
CA PRO A 16 -0.97 16.06 -3.67
C PRO A 16 -0.01 15.07 -4.35
N ILE A 17 -0.35 13.78 -4.40
CA ILE A 17 0.53 12.69 -4.90
C ILE A 17 0.22 12.23 -6.33
N TYR A 18 -0.89 12.68 -6.90
CA TYR A 18 -1.49 12.06 -8.10
C TYR A 18 -0.83 12.44 -9.42
N ARG A 19 -0.08 13.54 -9.50
CA ARG A 19 0.52 13.99 -10.77
C ARG A 19 1.44 12.92 -11.39
N LYS A 20 2.17 12.18 -10.55
CA LYS A 20 3.10 11.12 -10.98
C LYS A 20 2.40 9.89 -11.55
N THR A 21 1.12 9.66 -11.23
CA THR A 21 0.36 8.50 -11.72
C THR A 21 -0.14 8.70 -13.15
N ALA A 22 -0.18 9.94 -13.66
CA ALA A 22 -0.71 10.29 -14.98
C ALA A 22 0.13 9.79 -16.16
N SER A 23 1.33 9.24 -15.91
CA SER A 23 2.20 8.63 -16.92
C SER A 23 3.06 7.55 -16.27
N GLY A 24 3.49 6.57 -17.06
CA GLY A 24 4.26 5.41 -16.58
C GLY A 24 3.45 4.39 -15.77
N GLY A 25 2.12 4.54 -15.72
CA GLY A 25 1.22 3.64 -15.00
C GLY A 25 1.12 3.94 -13.49
N HIS A 26 0.06 3.39 -12.89
CA HIS A 26 -0.27 3.57 -11.47
C HIS A 26 0.39 2.54 -10.54
N PHE A 27 0.77 1.37 -11.07
CA PHE A 27 1.21 0.21 -10.30
C PHE A 27 2.60 -0.28 -10.71
N GLY A 28 3.26 -1.04 -9.83
CA GLY A 28 4.56 -1.66 -10.07
C GLY A 28 5.73 -0.68 -10.04
N ARG A 29 5.58 0.42 -9.29
CA ARG A 29 6.53 1.53 -9.22
C ARG A 29 6.90 1.82 -7.77
N THR A 30 8.17 2.05 -7.48
CA THR A 30 8.68 2.17 -6.11
C THR A 30 8.73 3.61 -5.59
N GLU A 31 7.79 4.45 -6.01
CA GLU A 31 7.79 5.85 -5.59
C GLU A 31 7.34 5.99 -4.14
N PRO A 32 7.99 6.81 -3.30
CA PRO A 32 7.61 6.97 -1.89
C PRO A 32 6.17 7.43 -1.69
N GLU A 33 5.58 8.12 -2.66
CA GLU A 33 4.21 8.61 -2.59
C GLU A 33 3.15 7.52 -2.80
N PHE A 34 3.51 6.40 -3.44
CA PHE A 34 2.61 5.31 -3.84
C PHE A 34 2.50 4.28 -2.72
N THR A 35 1.84 4.67 -1.65
CA THR A 35 1.64 3.84 -0.44
C THR A 35 0.94 2.51 -0.70
N TRP A 36 0.18 2.39 -1.80
CA TRP A 36 -0.45 1.13 -2.22
C TRP A 36 0.54 0.06 -2.70
N GLU A 37 1.76 0.44 -3.06
CA GLU A 37 2.83 -0.49 -3.45
C GLU A 37 3.57 -1.06 -2.23
N SER A 38 3.27 -0.58 -1.02
CA SER A 38 3.95 -1.03 0.20
C SER A 38 3.50 -2.42 0.65
N GLU A 39 4.45 -3.33 0.81
CA GLU A 39 4.23 -4.67 1.38
C GLU A 39 4.23 -4.72 2.92
N HIS A 40 4.07 -3.58 3.60
CA HIS A 40 4.19 -3.49 5.07
C HIS A 40 3.31 -4.50 5.84
N ARG A 41 2.18 -4.94 5.27
CA ARG A 41 1.26 -5.92 5.89
C ARG A 41 1.58 -7.38 5.56
N ALA A 42 2.56 -7.65 4.69
CA ALA A 42 2.91 -9.03 4.32
C ALA A 42 3.26 -9.88 5.54
N LYS A 43 4.03 -9.33 6.48
CA LYS A 43 4.39 -10.01 7.74
C LYS A 43 3.17 -10.26 8.64
N GLU A 44 2.26 -9.29 8.75
CA GLU A 44 1.02 -9.44 9.51
C GLU A 44 0.15 -10.57 8.94
N LEU A 45 0.03 -10.62 7.61
CA LEU A 45 -0.72 -11.64 6.89
C LEU A 45 -0.10 -13.02 7.02
N ALA A 46 1.23 -13.14 6.86
CA ALA A 46 1.94 -14.40 7.05
C ALA A 46 1.71 -14.96 8.46
N LYS A 47 1.83 -14.09 9.49
CA LYS A 47 1.53 -14.46 10.88
C LYS A 47 0.08 -14.91 11.06
N ALA A 48 -0.89 -14.21 10.47
CA ALA A 48 -2.30 -14.57 10.55
C ALA A 48 -2.59 -15.95 9.91
N CYS A 49 -1.83 -16.32 8.88
CA CYS A 49 -1.89 -17.64 8.24
C CYS A 49 -1.09 -18.73 8.99
N GLY A 50 -0.44 -18.41 10.10
CA GLY A 50 0.41 -19.37 10.84
C GLY A 50 1.73 -19.70 10.14
N LEU A 51 2.14 -18.92 9.14
CA LEU A 51 3.44 -19.07 8.49
C LEU A 51 4.50 -18.45 9.40
N ALA A 52 5.47 -19.24 9.84
CA ALA A 52 6.66 -18.71 10.51
C ALA A 52 7.39 -17.78 9.53
N ALA A 53 7.82 -16.61 10.01
CA ALA A 53 8.63 -15.71 9.21
C ALA A 53 9.94 -16.43 8.87
N THR A 54 10.04 -17.00 7.67
CA THR A 54 11.31 -17.47 7.14
C THR A 54 12.21 -16.25 7.02
N ALA A 55 13.34 -16.31 7.75
CA ALA A 55 14.36 -15.28 7.82
C ALA A 55 14.98 -14.98 6.46
#